data_AF-A0A1I7TIB3-F1
#
_entry.id   AF-A0A1I7TIB3-F1
#
_cell.length_a   1.000
_cell.length_b   1.000
_cell.length_c   1.000
_cell.angle_alpha   90.00
_cell.angle_beta   90.00
_cell.angle_gamma   90.00
#
_symmetry.space_group_name_H-M   'P 1'
#
loop_
_entity.id
_entity.type
_entity.pdbx_description
1 polymer ?
#
loop_
_entity_poly.entity_id
_entity_poly.type
_entity_poly.pdbx_seq_one_letter_code
_entity_poly.pdbx_strand_id
1 'polypeptide(L)'
;MGSFISSPQVLTRKVSGQFQVGCKDLMIDGTVLGDRGLFMRLYFPTDSEVTDISSFPLWLPKPQYAHGLGEYLGQSPQKMNLLTSTVVGEKREDCIENAQLSTESDKWPIVVFSHGLGGSRTFYSTYCTSLASHGYVVAAVEHKDHSACWTYQLSEKNGELVEQPIKIKLIEKNERNEFKIRNQQVSVKDNG
;
A
#
# COMPACT_ATOMS: atom_id res chain seq x y z
N MET A 1 5.69 33.77 1.78
CA MET A 1 6.14 32.53 2.43
C MET A 1 6.20 31.45 1.37
N GLY A 2 7.39 31.16 0.84
CA GLY A 2 7.56 30.18 -0.23
C GLY A 2 7.30 28.78 0.29
N SER A 3 6.31 28.10 -0.28
CA SER A 3 6.13 26.66 -0.08
C SER A 3 7.34 25.94 -0.66
N PHE A 4 8.10 25.25 0.18
CA PHE A 4 9.12 24.30 -0.26
C PHE A 4 8.42 23.09 -0.88
N ILE A 5 7.91 23.24 -2.10
CA ILE A 5 7.42 22.10 -2.88
C ILE A 5 8.67 21.44 -3.46
N SER A 6 9.12 20.35 -2.82
CA SER A 6 10.12 19.48 -3.42
C SER A 6 9.64 19.07 -4.80
N SER A 7 10.51 19.18 -5.82
CA SER A 7 10.21 18.61 -7.14
C SER A 7 9.79 17.14 -6.99
N PRO A 8 8.85 16.64 -7.82
CA PRO A 8 8.41 15.25 -7.75
C PRO A 8 9.62 14.33 -7.92
N GLN A 9 9.77 13.37 -7.00
CA GLN A 9 10.88 12.41 -7.01
C GLN A 9 10.31 11.01 -7.15
N VAL A 10 10.77 10.29 -8.17
CA VAL A 10 10.40 8.88 -8.36
C VAL A 10 11.31 8.01 -7.49
N LEU A 11 10.70 7.12 -6.70
CA LEU A 11 11.42 6.13 -5.90
C LEU A 11 12.03 5.09 -6.85
N THR A 12 13.32 5.26 -7.14
CA THR A 12 14.02 4.39 -8.08
C THR A 12 14.06 2.95 -7.58
N ARG A 13 13.70 2.02 -8.47
CA ARG A 13 13.90 0.60 -8.21
C ARG A 13 15.39 0.27 -8.15
N LYS A 14 15.77 -0.66 -7.27
CA LYS A 14 17.20 -1.01 -7.04
C LYS A 14 17.78 -1.82 -8.20
N VAL A 15 16.97 -2.68 -8.82
CA VAL A 15 17.33 -3.51 -9.96
C VAL A 15 16.16 -3.49 -10.95
N SER A 16 16.44 -3.18 -12.21
CA SER A 16 15.45 -3.12 -13.29
C SER A 16 15.58 -4.35 -14.19
N GLY A 17 14.45 -4.98 -14.51
CA GLY A 17 14.35 -5.98 -15.57
C GLY A 17 13.97 -5.36 -16.92
N GLN A 18 13.52 -6.20 -17.86
CA GLN A 18 13.24 -5.80 -19.25
C GLN A 18 11.91 -5.07 -19.44
N PHE A 19 10.95 -5.24 -18.51
CA PHE A 19 9.61 -4.69 -18.65
C PHE A 19 9.48 -3.32 -17.98
N GLN A 20 8.69 -2.43 -18.59
CA GLN A 20 8.08 -1.33 -17.85
C GLN A 20 7.08 -1.90 -16.83
N VAL A 21 6.78 -1.13 -15.79
CA VAL A 21 5.90 -1.58 -14.70
C VAL A 21 4.62 -0.76 -14.68
N GLY A 22 3.49 -1.43 -14.80
CA GLY A 22 2.16 -0.89 -14.51
C GLY A 22 1.77 -1.16 -13.06
N CYS A 23 0.85 -0.36 -12.53
CA CYS A 23 0.27 -0.61 -11.22
C CYS A 23 -1.21 -0.22 -11.13
N LYS A 24 -1.95 -0.93 -10.27
CA LYS A 24 -3.38 -0.70 -10.06
C LYS A 24 -3.80 -1.10 -8.65
N ASP A 25 -4.58 -0.27 -7.98
CA ASP A 25 -5.25 -0.66 -6.75
C ASP A 25 -6.52 -1.45 -7.05
N LEU A 26 -6.71 -2.56 -6.33
CA LEU A 26 -7.93 -3.36 -6.35
C LEU A 26 -8.47 -3.49 -4.94
N MET A 27 -9.67 -2.96 -4.73
CA MET A 27 -10.46 -3.19 -3.52
C MET A 27 -11.70 -4.00 -3.89
N ILE A 28 -11.90 -5.12 -3.21
CA ILE A 28 -13.09 -5.95 -3.30
C ILE A 28 -13.73 -5.94 -1.92
N ASP A 29 -14.99 -5.52 -1.87
CA ASP A 29 -15.72 -5.42 -0.61
C ASP A 29 -16.09 -6.81 -0.08
N GLY A 30 -16.20 -6.90 1.25
CA GLY A 30 -16.63 -8.12 1.92
C GLY A 30 -18.09 -8.42 1.59
N THR A 31 -18.37 -9.67 1.21
CA THR A 31 -19.72 -10.09 0.78
C THR A 31 -20.59 -10.57 1.95
N VAL A 32 -19.96 -10.84 3.10
CA VAL A 32 -20.61 -11.41 4.30
C VAL A 32 -20.34 -10.53 5.52
N LEU A 33 -21.27 -10.51 6.47
CA LEU A 33 -21.12 -9.78 7.74
C LEU A 33 -19.82 -10.19 8.45
N GLY A 34 -18.91 -9.24 8.65
CA GLY A 34 -17.62 -9.45 9.31
C GLY A 34 -16.45 -9.77 8.37
N ASP A 35 -16.72 -10.00 7.08
CA ASP A 35 -15.69 -10.04 6.04
C ASP A 35 -15.21 -8.61 5.75
N ARG A 36 -13.90 -8.38 5.88
CA ARG A 36 -13.29 -7.08 5.59
C ARG A 36 -12.92 -6.92 4.12
N GLY A 37 -13.15 -7.94 3.29
CA GLY A 37 -12.82 -7.96 1.88
C GLY A 37 -11.32 -7.92 1.60
N LEU A 38 -10.97 -7.74 0.33
CA LEU A 38 -9.58 -7.66 -0.14
C LEU A 38 -9.22 -6.23 -0.49
N PHE A 39 -8.02 -5.80 -0.14
CA PHE A 39 -7.42 -4.60 -0.69
C PHE A 39 -5.96 -4.86 -1.01
N MET A 40 -5.54 -4.52 -2.23
CA MET A 40 -4.16 -4.74 -2.67
C MET A 40 -3.75 -3.74 -3.74
N ARG A 41 -2.43 -3.54 -3.86
CA ARG A 41 -1.80 -2.90 -5.02
C ARG A 41 -1.18 -3.97 -5.90
N LEU A 42 -1.61 -4.02 -7.15
CA LEU A 42 -1.03 -4.85 -8.18
C LEU A 42 0.12 -4.09 -8.84
N TYR A 43 1.25 -4.76 -9.04
CA TYR A 43 2.35 -4.34 -9.91
C TYR A 43 2.55 -5.41 -10.98
N PHE A 44 2.71 -5.00 -12.23
CA PHE A 44 2.74 -5.95 -13.33
C PHE A 44 3.53 -5.41 -14.54
N PRO A 45 4.04 -6.29 -15.42
CA PRO A 45 4.66 -5.89 -16.68
C PRO A 45 3.67 -5.12 -17.55
N THR A 46 4.10 -4.05 -18.18
CA THR A 46 3.25 -3.26 -19.08
C THR A 46 4.00 -2.87 -20.36
N ASP A 47 3.25 -2.82 -21.47
CA ASP A 47 3.70 -2.27 -22.75
C ASP A 47 3.27 -0.80 -22.90
N SER A 48 2.67 -0.22 -21.85
CA SER A 48 2.23 1.18 -21.86
C SER A 48 3.44 2.10 -21.80
N GLU A 49 3.41 3.17 -22.60
CA GLU A 49 4.47 4.17 -22.59
C GLU A 49 4.27 5.20 -21.48
N VAL A 50 5.37 5.68 -20.90
CA VAL A 50 5.35 6.78 -19.93
C VAL A 50 4.99 8.08 -20.65
N THR A 51 3.87 8.69 -20.28
CA THR A 51 3.42 9.96 -20.85
C THR A 51 3.99 11.18 -20.12
N ASP A 52 3.91 11.17 -18.79
CA ASP A 52 4.40 12.23 -17.91
C ASP A 52 4.66 11.69 -16.49
N ILE A 53 5.41 12.41 -15.66
CA ILE A 53 5.65 12.07 -14.25
C ILE A 53 4.38 11.94 -13.43
N SER A 54 3.29 12.61 -13.84
CA SER A 54 1.97 12.47 -13.21
C SER A 54 1.34 11.09 -13.41
N SER A 55 1.78 10.30 -14.40
CA SER A 55 1.35 8.92 -14.59
C SER A 55 1.83 7.97 -13.49
N PHE A 56 2.83 8.39 -12.71
CA PHE A 56 3.35 7.63 -11.58
C PHE A 56 2.57 7.98 -10.31
N PRO A 57 1.98 7.01 -9.59
CA PRO A 57 1.15 7.32 -8.42
C PRO A 57 2.03 7.83 -7.27
N LEU A 58 1.43 8.61 -6.37
CA LEU A 58 2.08 8.99 -5.13
C LEU A 58 2.41 7.74 -4.30
N TRP A 59 3.61 7.70 -3.73
CA TRP A 59 4.03 6.60 -2.84
C TRP A 59 3.16 6.51 -1.58
N LEU A 60 2.79 7.67 -1.02
CA LEU A 60 1.77 7.76 0.01
C LEU A 60 0.52 8.43 -0.60
N PRO A 61 -0.51 7.64 -1.00
CA PRO A 61 -1.68 8.20 -1.69
C PRO A 61 -2.55 9.05 -0.76
N LYS A 62 -2.41 8.89 0.56
CA LYS A 62 -3.18 9.62 1.57
C LYS A 62 -2.29 10.00 2.76
N PRO A 63 -2.43 11.20 3.35
CA PRO A 63 -1.65 11.63 4.51
C PRO A 63 -1.87 10.75 5.76
N GLN A 64 -3.02 10.08 5.84
CA GLN A 64 -3.37 9.19 6.95
C GLN A 64 -2.38 8.01 7.10
N TYR A 65 -1.74 7.54 6.02
CA TYR A 65 -0.67 6.53 6.12
C TYR A 65 0.52 7.05 6.92
N ALA A 66 0.93 8.31 6.67
CA ALA A 66 2.02 8.92 7.42
C ALA A 66 1.62 9.18 8.89
N HIS A 67 0.37 9.59 9.14
CA HIS A 67 -0.14 9.77 10.51
C HIS A 67 -0.15 8.46 11.27
N GLY A 68 -0.68 7.39 10.68
CA GLY A 68 -0.72 6.06 11.29
C GLY A 68 0.68 5.51 11.55
N LEU A 69 1.63 5.74 10.63
CA LEU A 69 3.03 5.36 10.84
C LEU A 69 3.65 6.15 11.99
N GLY A 70 3.37 7.45 12.10
CA GLY A 70 3.80 8.24 13.24
C GLY A 70 3.22 7.78 14.56
N GLU A 71 1.93 7.47 14.59
CA GLU A 71 1.24 6.93 15.77
C GLU A 71 1.93 5.64 16.23
N TYR A 72 2.24 4.74 15.29
CA TYR A 72 3.01 3.51 15.54
C TYR A 72 4.42 3.78 16.09
N LEU A 73 5.10 4.81 15.60
CA LEU A 73 6.44 5.22 16.04
C LEU A 73 6.43 6.13 17.29
N GLY A 74 5.27 6.36 17.91
CA GLY A 74 5.13 7.24 19.09
C GLY A 74 5.35 8.73 18.81
N GLN A 75 5.11 9.16 17.57
CA GLN A 75 5.21 10.57 17.14
C GLN A 75 3.85 11.25 17.07
N SER A 76 3.81 12.56 17.29
CA SER A 76 2.57 13.34 17.20
C SER A 76 2.17 13.63 15.74
N PRO A 77 0.87 13.79 15.43
CA PRO A 77 0.41 14.13 14.08
C PRO A 77 1.03 15.41 13.51
N GLN A 78 1.29 16.43 14.35
CA GLN A 78 1.93 17.67 13.90
C GLN A 78 3.36 17.45 13.41
N LYS A 79 4.12 16.58 14.11
CA LYS A 79 5.47 16.19 13.66
C LYS A 79 5.40 15.40 12.35
N MET A 80 4.42 14.50 12.22
CA MET A 80 4.23 13.75 10.98
C MET A 80 3.80 14.61 9.81
N ASN A 81 2.99 15.65 10.02
CA ASN A 81 2.65 16.61 8.97
C ASN A 81 3.91 17.27 8.42
N LEU A 82 4.79 17.74 9.31
CA LEU A 82 6.05 18.36 8.92
C LEU A 82 6.96 17.38 8.16
N LEU A 83 7.12 16.14 8.67
CA LEU A 83 7.91 15.11 8.00
C LEU A 83 7.32 14.74 6.63
N THR A 84 5.99 14.63 6.53
CA THR A 84 5.30 14.30 5.28
C THR A 84 5.49 15.43 4.27
N SER A 85 5.34 16.68 4.67
CA SER A 85 5.49 17.81 3.75
C SER A 85 6.93 18.05 3.30
N THR A 86 7.92 17.74 4.14
CA THR A 86 9.34 18.05 3.87
C THR A 86 10.14 16.88 3.30
N VAL A 87 9.92 15.67 3.82
CA VAL A 87 10.71 14.48 3.46
C VAL A 87 9.96 13.59 2.49
N VAL A 88 8.68 13.30 2.75
CA VAL A 88 7.90 12.46 1.82
C VAL A 88 7.55 13.24 0.56
N GLY A 89 6.99 14.44 0.72
CA GLY A 89 6.60 15.33 -0.37
C GLY A 89 5.79 14.61 -1.44
N GLU A 90 6.07 14.94 -2.69
CA GLU A 90 5.49 14.29 -3.87
C GLU A 90 6.35 13.12 -4.36
N LYS A 91 6.80 12.26 -3.44
CA LYS A 91 7.45 11.01 -3.83
C LYS A 91 6.47 10.11 -4.56
N ARG A 92 6.89 9.58 -5.71
CA ARG A 92 6.09 8.72 -6.59
C ARG A 92 6.70 7.35 -6.72
N GLU A 93 5.86 6.36 -6.97
CA GLU A 93 6.30 5.00 -7.27
C GLU A 93 6.75 4.88 -8.73
N ASP A 94 7.77 4.09 -8.99
CA ASP A 94 8.26 3.83 -10.35
C ASP A 94 7.37 2.79 -11.07
N CYS A 95 6.09 3.14 -11.28
CA CYS A 95 5.09 2.36 -12.00
C CYS A 95 4.01 3.26 -12.63
N ILE A 96 3.48 2.88 -13.80
CA ILE A 96 2.43 3.60 -14.52
C ILE A 96 1.07 3.23 -13.92
N GLU A 97 0.37 4.20 -13.35
CA GLU A 97 -0.94 4.02 -12.74
C GLU A 97 -2.00 3.68 -13.78
N ASN A 98 -2.83 2.68 -13.48
CA ASN A 98 -3.92 2.20 -14.34
C ASN A 98 -3.49 1.75 -15.75
N ALA A 99 -2.23 1.35 -15.92
CA ALA A 99 -1.72 0.79 -17.16
C ALA A 99 -2.37 -0.57 -17.51
N GLN A 100 -2.20 -0.99 -18.77
CA GLN A 100 -2.59 -2.33 -19.23
C GLN A 100 -1.50 -3.36 -18.97
N LEU A 101 -1.88 -4.61 -18.75
CA LEU A 101 -0.93 -5.72 -18.64
C LEU A 101 -0.25 -5.94 -20.00
N SER A 102 1.05 -6.26 -19.98
CA SER A 102 1.82 -6.58 -21.18
C SER A 102 1.23 -7.78 -21.92
N THR A 103 1.27 -7.70 -23.24
CA THR A 103 0.82 -8.71 -24.19
C THR A 103 1.94 -9.66 -24.64
N GLU A 104 3.17 -9.46 -24.17
CA GLU A 104 4.32 -10.31 -24.51
C GLU A 104 4.25 -11.74 -23.96
N SER A 105 3.35 -12.00 -23.00
CA SER A 105 3.11 -13.34 -22.47
C SER A 105 1.64 -13.56 -22.11
N ASP A 106 1.13 -14.75 -22.43
CA ASP A 106 -0.21 -15.21 -22.01
C ASP A 106 -0.29 -15.56 -20.52
N LYS A 107 0.87 -15.75 -19.86
CA LYS A 107 0.95 -16.19 -18.46
C LYS A 107 2.07 -15.48 -17.72
N TRP A 108 1.79 -15.09 -16.49
CA TRP A 108 2.77 -14.45 -15.61
C TRP A 108 2.82 -15.17 -14.26
N PRO A 109 4.02 -15.45 -13.71
CA PRO A 109 4.13 -15.92 -12.33
C PRO A 109 3.59 -14.85 -11.38
N ILE A 110 2.81 -15.28 -10.38
CA ILE A 110 2.18 -14.41 -9.40
C ILE A 110 2.95 -14.47 -8.08
N VAL A 111 3.22 -13.31 -7.50
CA VAL A 111 3.77 -13.15 -6.15
C VAL A 111 2.74 -12.45 -5.29
N VAL A 112 2.33 -13.07 -4.19
CA VAL A 112 1.54 -12.39 -3.15
C VAL A 112 2.51 -11.84 -2.12
N PHE A 113 2.49 -10.52 -1.92
CA PHE A 113 3.39 -9.83 -1.00
C PHE A 113 2.62 -9.32 0.22
N SER A 114 3.14 -9.63 1.40
CA SER A 114 2.58 -9.22 2.68
C SER A 114 3.51 -8.19 3.34
N HIS A 115 2.98 -7.04 3.72
CA HIS A 115 3.74 -6.06 4.49
C HIS A 115 3.97 -6.53 5.93
N GLY A 116 4.96 -5.94 6.60
CA GLY A 116 5.20 -6.13 8.03
C GLY A 116 4.25 -5.28 8.90
N LEU A 117 4.40 -5.42 10.23
CA LEU A 117 3.67 -4.59 11.20
C LEU A 117 3.98 -3.09 11.01
N GLY A 118 2.95 -2.26 11.00
CA GLY A 118 3.05 -0.82 10.69
C GLY A 118 3.33 -0.53 9.22
N GLY A 119 3.28 -1.54 8.35
CA GLY A 119 3.44 -1.39 6.91
C GLY A 119 2.16 -0.96 6.20
N SER A 120 2.28 -0.85 4.88
CA SER A 120 1.16 -0.71 3.95
C SER A 120 1.51 -1.31 2.58
N ARG A 121 0.52 -1.57 1.73
CA ARG A 121 0.66 -2.08 0.36
C ARG A 121 1.64 -1.30 -0.51
N THR A 122 1.89 -0.02 -0.25
CA THR A 122 2.80 0.82 -1.05
C THR A 122 4.22 0.94 -0.47
N PHE A 123 4.46 0.50 0.78
CA PHE A 123 5.75 0.73 1.45
C PHE A 123 6.91 -0.04 0.83
N TYR A 124 6.62 -1.13 0.12
CA TYR A 124 7.59 -1.99 -0.54
C TYR A 124 7.56 -1.82 -2.07
N SER A 125 7.09 -0.67 -2.56
CA SER A 125 6.94 -0.41 -3.99
C SER A 125 8.24 -0.64 -4.78
N THR A 126 9.40 -0.19 -4.30
CA THR A 126 10.69 -0.38 -4.99
C THR A 126 11.08 -1.86 -5.16
N TYR A 127 10.65 -2.72 -4.24
CA TYR A 127 10.86 -4.16 -4.32
C TYR A 127 9.83 -4.82 -5.26
N CYS A 128 8.56 -4.45 -5.11
CA CYS A 128 7.47 -4.99 -5.93
C CYS A 128 7.61 -4.59 -7.41
N THR A 129 8.01 -3.35 -7.70
CA THR A 129 8.28 -2.89 -9.07
C THR A 129 9.53 -3.55 -9.64
N SER A 130 10.55 -3.82 -8.82
CA SER A 130 11.72 -4.59 -9.26
C SER A 130 11.31 -5.99 -9.71
N LEU A 131 10.52 -6.73 -8.92
CA LEU A 131 9.98 -8.03 -9.33
C LEU A 131 9.13 -7.91 -10.60
N ALA A 132 8.21 -6.94 -10.66
CA ALA A 132 7.36 -6.76 -11.82
C ALA A 132 8.14 -6.48 -13.11
N SER A 133 9.20 -5.68 -13.05
CA SER A 133 10.07 -5.42 -14.20
C SER A 133 10.79 -6.67 -14.73
N HIS A 134 10.88 -7.75 -13.94
CA HIS A 134 11.42 -9.06 -14.35
C HIS A 134 10.34 -10.04 -14.83
N GLY A 135 9.10 -9.60 -15.03
CA GLY A 135 8.03 -10.45 -15.55
C GLY A 135 7.22 -11.15 -14.46
N TYR A 136 7.02 -10.53 -13.30
CA TYR A 136 6.12 -11.05 -12.25
C TYR A 136 4.89 -10.17 -12.11
N VAL A 137 3.72 -10.77 -11.84
CA VAL A 137 2.57 -10.02 -11.31
C VAL A 137 2.65 -10.07 -9.79
N VAL A 138 2.82 -8.92 -9.14
CA VAL A 138 2.95 -8.81 -7.70
C VAL A 138 1.67 -8.22 -7.11
N ALA A 139 1.00 -8.95 -6.23
CA ALA A 139 -0.13 -8.51 -5.45
C ALA A 139 0.32 -8.13 -4.03
N ALA A 140 0.56 -6.85 -3.79
CA ALA A 140 0.89 -6.32 -2.46
C ALA A 140 -0.38 -6.10 -1.65
N VAL A 141 -0.66 -6.99 -0.70
CA VAL A 141 -1.89 -6.98 0.10
C VAL A 141 -1.82 -5.92 1.19
N GLU A 142 -2.91 -5.18 1.37
CA GLU A 142 -3.15 -4.28 2.49
C GLU A 142 -3.95 -5.02 3.56
N HIS A 143 -3.32 -5.33 4.70
CA HIS A 143 -3.99 -6.07 5.75
C HIS A 143 -4.96 -5.20 6.54
N LYS A 144 -6.21 -5.64 6.64
CA LYS A 144 -7.27 -4.99 7.42
C LYS A 144 -7.39 -5.55 8.84
N ASP A 145 -6.37 -6.19 9.38
CA ASP A 145 -6.31 -6.90 10.67
C ASP A 145 -5.74 -6.05 11.83
N HIS A 146 -5.68 -4.73 11.64
CA HIS A 146 -5.01 -3.77 12.54
C HIS A 146 -3.48 -3.92 12.63
N SER A 147 -2.83 -4.58 11.67
CA SER A 147 -1.36 -4.58 11.53
C SER A 147 -0.85 -3.44 10.64
N ALA A 148 -1.60 -3.02 9.63
CA ALA A 148 -1.26 -1.88 8.78
C ALA A 148 -1.25 -0.58 9.61
N CYS A 149 -0.32 0.34 9.32
CA CYS A 149 -0.25 1.63 10.02
C CYS A 149 -1.55 2.42 9.89
N TRP A 150 -2.18 2.33 8.72
CA TRP A 150 -3.51 2.82 8.44
C TRP A 150 -4.06 2.07 7.23
N THR A 151 -5.37 1.80 7.22
CA THR A 151 -6.10 1.31 6.06
C THR A 151 -7.56 1.72 6.18
N TYR A 152 -8.40 1.31 5.23
CA TYR A 152 -9.83 1.58 5.25
C TYR A 152 -10.62 0.47 4.56
N GLN A 153 -11.91 0.42 4.86
CA GLN A 153 -12.89 -0.38 4.15
C GLN A 153 -14.00 0.55 3.65
N LEU A 154 -14.69 0.16 2.59
CA LEU A 154 -15.88 0.87 2.15
C LEU A 154 -17.09 0.30 2.87
N SER A 155 -17.97 1.18 3.30
CA SER A 155 -19.27 0.83 3.87
C SER A 155 -20.34 1.65 3.22
N GLU A 156 -21.47 1.04 2.89
CA GLU A 156 -22.62 1.78 2.40
C GLU A 156 -23.30 2.54 3.54
N LYS A 157 -23.51 3.85 3.34
CA LYS A 157 -24.28 4.71 4.24
C LYS A 157 -25.17 5.62 3.39
N ASN A 158 -26.48 5.47 3.56
CA ASN A 158 -27.48 6.23 2.80
C ASN A 158 -27.33 6.12 1.26
N GLY A 159 -26.94 4.94 0.75
CA GLY A 159 -26.72 4.72 -0.69
C GLY A 159 -25.38 5.23 -1.23
N GLU A 160 -24.51 5.77 -0.38
CA GLU A 160 -23.16 6.18 -0.75
C GLU A 160 -22.11 5.28 -0.09
N LEU A 161 -21.05 4.95 -0.83
CA LEU A 161 -19.89 4.27 -0.27
C LEU A 161 -19.04 5.27 0.51
N VAL A 162 -18.89 5.01 1.81
CA VAL A 162 -18.11 5.83 2.72
C VAL A 162 -16.89 5.04 3.20
N GLU A 163 -15.73 5.70 3.20
CA GLU A 163 -14.50 5.14 3.74
C GLU A 163 -14.55 5.08 5.27
N GLN A 164 -14.44 3.88 5.81
CA GLN A 164 -14.28 3.64 7.25
C GLN A 164 -12.81 3.33 7.56
N PRO A 165 -12.12 4.19 8.33
CA PRO A 165 -10.72 3.98 8.64
C PRO A 165 -10.53 2.83 9.63
N ILE A 166 -9.52 2.00 9.37
CA ILE A 166 -9.03 0.94 10.25
C ILE A 166 -7.60 1.31 10.62
N LYS A 167 -7.38 1.62 11.89
CA LYS A 167 -6.06 2.00 12.40
C LYS A 167 -5.30 0.81 12.95
N ILE A 168 -3.98 0.95 12.99
CA ILE A 168 -3.10 0.02 13.70
C ILE A 168 -3.54 -0.14 15.16
N LYS A 169 -3.50 -1.37 15.66
CA LYS A 169 -3.69 -1.63 17.09
C LYS A 169 -2.34 -1.50 17.80
N LEU A 170 -2.16 -0.41 18.52
CA LEU A 170 -1.04 -0.21 19.43
C LEU A 170 -1.25 -1.07 20.67
N ILE A 171 -0.16 -1.70 21.12
CA ILE A 171 -0.11 -2.59 22.29
C ILE A 171 0.92 -1.97 23.22
N GLU A 172 0.60 -1.91 24.52
CA GLU A 172 1.54 -1.37 25.50
C GLU A 172 2.76 -2.27 25.64
N LYS A 173 3.94 -1.68 25.87
CA LYS A 173 5.15 -2.46 26.14
C LYS A 173 4.91 -3.32 27.39
N ASN A 174 5.16 -4.62 27.27
CA ASN A 174 4.93 -5.64 28.30
C ASN A 174 3.47 -6.05 28.53
N GLU A 175 2.56 -5.79 27.58
CA GLU A 175 1.22 -6.35 27.63
C GLU A 175 1.30 -7.89 27.56
N ARG A 176 0.86 -8.58 28.62
CA ARG A 176 0.95 -10.05 28.76
C ARG A 176 0.32 -10.82 27.59
N ASN A 177 -0.63 -10.19 26.90
CA ASN A 177 -1.36 -10.77 25.78
C ASN A 177 -0.82 -10.34 24.41
N GLU A 178 0.30 -9.60 24.32
CA GLU A 178 0.88 -9.13 23.07
C GLU A 178 1.03 -10.27 22.06
N PHE A 179 1.70 -11.34 22.45
CA PHE A 179 1.89 -12.52 21.59
C PHE A 179 0.57 -13.11 21.09
N LYS A 180 -0.44 -13.18 21.97
CA LYS A 180 -1.78 -13.69 21.62
C LYS A 180 -2.49 -12.77 20.61
N ILE A 181 -2.41 -11.46 20.81
CA ILE A 181 -3.03 -10.46 19.94
C ILE A 181 -2.34 -10.45 18.57
N ARG A 182 -1.00 -10.48 18.55
CA ARG A 182 -0.21 -10.52 17.30
C ARG A 182 -0.39 -11.84 16.55
N ASN A 183 -0.52 -12.96 17.25
CA ASN A 183 -0.81 -14.22 16.59
C ASN A 183 -2.20 -14.27 15.98
N GLN A 184 -3.20 -13.54 16.50
CA GLN A 184 -4.51 -13.45 15.85
C GLN A 184 -4.44 -12.83 14.45
N GLN A 185 -3.41 -12.02 14.17
CA GLN A 185 -3.15 -11.40 12.86
C GLN A 185 -2.57 -12.42 11.86
N VAL A 186 -1.97 -13.50 12.35
CA VAL A 186 -1.37 -14.58 11.54
C VAL A 186 -2.28 -15.81 11.47
N SER A 187 -2.99 -16.11 12.56
CA SER A 187 -3.87 -17.26 12.67
C SER A 187 -5.23 -16.94 12.07
N VAL A 188 -5.40 -17.19 10.78
CA VAL A 188 -6.73 -17.37 10.20
C VAL A 188 -7.29 -18.65 10.84
N LYS A 189 -8.36 -18.54 11.62
CA LYS A 189 -9.08 -19.72 12.09
C LYS A 189 -9.78 -20.33 10.89
N ASP A 190 -9.22 -21.41 10.35
CA ASP A 190 -9.96 -22.34 9.50
C ASP A 190 -11.05 -22.98 10.35
N ASN A 191 -12.22 -22.36 10.39
CA ASN A 191 -13.44 -23.02 10.82
C ASN A 191 -14.00 -23.76 9.59
N GLY A 192 -13.35 -24.89 9.25
CA GLY A 192 -13.91 -25.90 8.36
C GLY A 192 -15.04 -26.68 9.00
#